data_AF-A0A0G1C1C3-F1
#
_entry.id   AF-A0A0G1C1C3-F1
#
_cell.length_a   1.000
_cell.length_b   1.000
_cell.length_c   1.000
_cell.angle_alpha   90.00
_cell.angle_beta   90.00
_cell.angle_gamma   90.00
#
_symmetry.space_group_name_H-M   'P 1'
#
loop_
_entity.id
_entity.type
_entity.pdbx_description
1 polymer ?
#
loop_
_entity_poly.entity_id
_entity_poly.type
_entity_poly.pdbx_seq_one_letter_code
_entity_poly.pdbx_strand_id
1 'polypeptide(L)'
;MSTINISLPYEQVNFVDQLVSNYGFANRSEFVRSLLRLITHKPELVETTSIFPFVAPKEKSVKKIMDGFRKTKRYSPAFLKDLQIGLSESNYFKN
;
A
#
# COMPACT_ATOMS: atom_id res chain seq x y z
N MET A 1 -12.22 -19.68 -22.80
CA MET A 1 -11.43 -18.43 -22.75
C MET A 1 -12.41 -17.30 -22.52
N SER A 2 -12.17 -16.44 -21.53
CA SER A 2 -13.06 -15.33 -21.19
C SER A 2 -12.32 -14.01 -21.40
N THR A 3 -12.98 -13.03 -22.00
CA THR A 3 -12.38 -11.71 -22.27
C THR A 3 -12.74 -10.76 -21.13
N ILE A 4 -11.74 -10.03 -20.64
CA ILE A 4 -11.90 -8.99 -19.63
C ILE A 4 -11.44 -7.68 -20.26
N ASN A 5 -12.29 -6.65 -20.21
CA ASN A 5 -11.97 -5.31 -20.66
C ASN A 5 -11.64 -4.44 -19.45
N ILE A 6 -10.53 -3.72 -19.50
CA ILE A 6 -10.07 -2.82 -18.44
C ILE A 6 -9.71 -1.49 -19.07
N SER A 7 -10.27 -0.40 -18.54
CA SER A 7 -9.91 0.96 -18.93
C SER A 7 -8.79 1.47 -18.02
N LEU A 8 -7.70 1.96 -18.61
CA LEU A 8 -6.55 2.51 -17.89
C LEU A 8 -6.27 3.93 -18.37
N PRO A 9 -5.83 4.85 -17.48
CA PRO A 9 -5.26 6.14 -17.88
C PRO A 9 -4.10 5.97 -18.87
N TYR A 10 -3.95 6.95 -19.77
CA TYR A 10 -2.93 6.92 -20.82
C TYR A 10 -1.50 6.71 -20.27
N GLU A 11 -1.17 7.38 -19.16
CA GLU A 11 0.13 7.23 -18.50
C GLU A 11 0.41 5.80 -18.03
N GLN A 12 -0.62 5.10 -17.52
CA GLN A 12 -0.49 3.71 -17.09
C GLN A 12 -0.33 2.76 -18.28
N VAL A 13 -1.01 3.04 -19.39
CA VAL A 13 -0.83 2.27 -20.63
C VAL A 13 0.61 2.41 -21.15
N ASN A 14 1.15 3.63 -21.17
CA ASN A 14 2.54 3.88 -21.59
C ASN A 14 3.54 3.19 -20.66
N PHE A 15 3.28 3.20 -19.36
CA PHE A 15 4.12 2.48 -18.40
C PHE A 15 4.08 0.97 -18.65
N VAL A 16 2.89 0.40 -18.89
CA VAL A 16 2.76 -1.02 -19.27
C VAL A 16 3.51 -1.32 -20.57
N ASP A 17 3.45 -0.45 -21.58
CA ASP A 17 4.20 -0.63 -22.82
C ASP A 17 5.71 -0.64 -22.61
N GLN A 18 6.21 0.25 -21.76
CA GLN A 18 7.63 0.27 -21.39
C GLN A 18 8.02 -1.04 -20.69
N LEU A 19 7.21 -1.56 -19.77
CA LEU A 19 7.48 -2.84 -19.10
C LEU A 19 7.44 -4.01 -20.09
N VAL A 20 6.46 -4.06 -20.99
CA VAL A 20 6.36 -5.09 -22.03
C VAL A 20 7.64 -5.11 -22.87
N SER A 21 8.10 -3.93 -23.30
CA SER A 21 9.35 -3.79 -24.08
C SER A 21 10.58 -4.19 -23.27
N ASN A 22 10.75 -3.63 -22.07
CA ASN A 22 11.93 -3.82 -21.24
C ASN A 22 12.13 -5.26 -20.78
N TYR A 23 11.05 -5.99 -20.53
CA TYR A 23 11.09 -7.38 -20.09
C TYR A 23 10.84 -8.39 -21.22
N GLY A 24 10.71 -7.94 -22.47
CA GLY A 24 10.64 -8.81 -23.65
C GLY A 24 9.33 -9.61 -23.77
N PHE A 25 8.21 -9.08 -23.29
CA PHE A 25 6.92 -9.75 -23.44
C PHE A 25 6.37 -9.59 -24.87
N ALA A 26 5.77 -10.65 -25.40
CA ALA A 26 5.24 -10.67 -26.76
C ALA A 26 4.12 -9.64 -27.00
N ASN A 27 3.32 -9.33 -25.97
CA ASN A 27 2.27 -8.30 -26.00
C ASN A 27 1.79 -7.96 -24.58
N ARG A 28 0.98 -6.90 -24.47
CA ARG A 28 0.35 -6.45 -23.22
C ARG A 28 -0.45 -7.56 -22.55
N SER A 29 -1.17 -8.38 -23.31
CA SER A 29 -2.02 -9.44 -22.76
C SER A 29 -1.20 -10.54 -22.08
N GLU A 30 -0.07 -10.96 -22.66
CA GLU A 30 0.83 -11.94 -22.04
C GLU A 30 1.57 -11.38 -20.82
N PHE A 31 1.92 -10.09 -20.85
CA PHE A 31 2.43 -9.41 -19.68
C PHE A 31 1.42 -9.44 -18.52
N VAL A 32 0.17 -9.01 -18.77
CA VAL A 32 -0.89 -9.01 -17.75
C VAL A 32 -1.20 -10.44 -17.28
N ARG A 33 -1.27 -11.43 -18.18
CA ARG A 33 -1.46 -12.84 -17.79
C ARG A 33 -0.33 -13.35 -16.91
N SER A 34 0.91 -12.97 -17.20
CA SER A 34 2.08 -13.34 -16.39
C SER A 34 2.02 -12.72 -15.01
N LEU A 35 1.60 -11.45 -14.90
CA LEU A 35 1.35 -10.80 -13.61
C LEU A 35 0.25 -11.51 -12.82
N LEU A 36 -0.88 -11.84 -13.45
CA LEU A 36 -1.98 -12.57 -12.79
C LEU A 36 -1.51 -13.94 -12.27
N ARG A 37 -0.72 -14.67 -13.05
CA ARG A 37 -0.10 -15.93 -12.61
C ARG A 37 0.82 -15.72 -11.40
N LEU A 38 1.69 -14.70 -11.43
CA LEU A 38 2.57 -14.37 -10.32
C LEU A 38 1.79 -14.08 -9.04
N ILE A 39 0.76 -13.24 -9.15
CA ILE A 39 -0.09 -12.84 -8.03
C ILE A 39 -0.83 -14.05 -7.45
N THR A 40 -1.26 -14.98 -8.30
CA THR A 40 -1.93 -16.21 -7.84
C THR A 40 -0.98 -17.10 -7.02
N HIS A 41 0.32 -17.06 -7.30
CA HIS A 41 1.34 -17.78 -6.54
C HIS A 41 1.92 -17.00 -5.35
N LYS A 42 1.74 -15.67 -5.31
CA LYS A 42 2.24 -14.76 -4.27
C LYS A 42 1.13 -13.79 -3.83
N PRO A 43 0.12 -14.27 -3.09
CA PRO A 43 -1.06 -13.48 -2.71
C PRO A 43 -0.72 -12.24 -1.87
N GLU A 44 0.40 -12.26 -1.13
CA GLU A 44 0.94 -11.12 -0.39
C GLU A 44 1.09 -9.85 -1.26
N LEU A 45 1.34 -9.98 -2.57
CA LEU A 45 1.40 -8.83 -3.47
C LEU A 45 0.04 -8.14 -3.61
N VAL A 46 -1.08 -8.88 -3.58
CA VAL A 46 -2.42 -8.28 -3.60
C VAL A 46 -2.73 -7.60 -2.28
N GLU A 47 -2.34 -8.21 -1.16
CA GLU A 47 -2.52 -7.59 0.15
C GLU A 47 -1.84 -6.22 0.21
N THR A 48 -0.63 -6.09 -0.36
CA THR A 48 0.05 -4.80 -0.44
C THR A 48 -0.70 -3.74 -1.26
N THR A 49 -1.51 -4.13 -2.24
CA THR A 49 -2.31 -3.17 -3.03
C THR A 49 -3.41 -2.51 -2.21
N SER A 50 -3.91 -3.19 -1.17
CA SER A 50 -4.95 -2.63 -0.28
C SER A 50 -4.43 -1.56 0.67
N ILE A 51 -3.12 -1.57 0.95
CA ILE A 51 -2.47 -0.64 1.88
C ILE A 51 -1.65 0.45 1.19
N PHE A 52 -1.29 0.30 -0.10
CA PHE A 52 -0.54 1.33 -0.83
C PHE A 52 -1.37 2.61 -1.05
N PRO A 53 -0.80 3.83 -0.90
CA PRO A 53 0.60 4.16 -0.62
C PRO A 53 0.92 4.27 0.88
N PHE A 54 -0.01 3.87 1.75
CA PHE A 54 0.17 3.98 3.20
C PHE A 54 1.21 2.99 3.69
N VAL A 55 2.34 3.50 4.14
CA VAL A 55 3.35 2.71 4.84
C VAL A 55 2.92 2.61 6.30
N ALA A 56 2.72 1.39 6.77
CA ALA A 56 2.42 1.17 8.18
C ALA A 56 3.59 1.72 9.04
N PRO A 57 3.29 2.45 10.13
CA PRO A 57 4.33 3.07 10.94
C PRO A 57 5.28 2.01 11.50
N LYS A 58 6.59 2.19 11.27
CA LYS A 58 7.64 1.27 11.77
C LYS A 58 7.64 1.16 13.30
N GLU A 59 7.22 2.23 13.98
CA GLU A 59 7.14 2.27 15.42
C GLU A 59 5.74 1.86 15.87
N LYS A 60 5.67 0.78 16.66
CA LYS A 60 4.42 0.30 17.26
C LYS A 60 4.22 0.76 18.70
N SER A 61 5.28 1.24 19.36
CA SER A 61 5.17 1.69 20.74
C SER A 61 4.35 2.97 20.84
N VAL A 62 3.13 2.83 21.37
CA VAL A 62 2.23 3.97 21.66
C VAL A 62 2.96 5.05 22.43
N LYS A 63 3.80 4.68 23.42
CA LYS A 63 4.60 5.62 24.20
C LYS A 63 5.54 6.44 23.32
N LYS A 64 6.35 5.80 22.46
CA LYS A 64 7.30 6.51 21.59
C LYS A 64 6.61 7.39 20.56
N ILE A 65 5.48 6.93 20.01
CA ILE A 65 4.65 7.73 19.11
C ILE A 65 4.19 9.00 19.84
N MET A 66 3.57 8.86 21.01
CA MET A 66 3.09 9.98 21.81
C MET A 66 4.20 10.95 22.20
N ASP A 67 5.37 10.44 22.59
CA ASP A 67 6.55 11.26 22.91
C ASP A 67 7.02 12.06 21.69
N GLY A 68 7.00 11.46 20.49
CA GLY A 68 7.30 12.13 19.22
C GLY A 68 6.34 13.29 18.95
N PHE A 69 5.03 13.05 19.03
CA PHE A 69 4.01 14.08 18.81
C PHE A 69 4.11 15.22 19.84
N ARG A 70 4.32 14.91 21.12
CA ARG A 70 4.50 15.91 22.18
C ARG A 70 5.73 16.79 21.95
N LYS A 71 6.84 16.22 21.48
CA LYS A 71 8.08 16.97 21.17
C LYS A 71 7.87 18.03 20.10
N THR A 72 6.96 17.81 19.15
CA THR A 72 6.71 18.79 18.08
C THR A 72 6.07 20.09 18.58
N LYS A 73 5.35 20.06 19.73
CA LYS A 73 4.56 21.19 20.26
C LYS A 73 3.53 21.77 19.27
N ARG A 74 3.20 21.06 18.20
CA ARG A 74 2.26 21.52 17.15
C ARG A 74 0.81 21.14 17.40
N TYR A 75 0.56 20.26 18.38
CA TYR A 75 -0.73 19.62 18.58
C TYR A 75 -1.36 20.04 19.91
N SER A 76 -2.69 20.18 19.91
CA SER A 76 -3.44 20.53 21.10
C SER A 76 -3.44 19.37 22.12
N PRO A 77 -3.59 19.67 23.42
CA PRO A 77 -3.72 18.63 24.44
C PRO A 77 -4.89 17.68 24.19
N ALA A 78 -6.00 18.19 23.64
CA ALA A 78 -7.17 17.39 23.29
C ALA A 78 -6.84 16.38 22.19
N PHE A 79 -6.20 16.81 21.10
CA PHE A 79 -5.76 15.92 20.03
C PHE A 79 -4.82 14.82 20.56
N LEU A 80 -3.87 15.18 21.42
CA LEU A 80 -2.92 14.22 21.99
C LEU A 80 -3.63 13.19 22.87
N LYS A 81 -4.70 13.58 23.59
CA LYS A 81 -5.51 12.65 24.38
C LYS A 81 -6.26 11.67 23.49
N ASP A 82 -6.94 12.17 22.45
CA ASP A 82 -7.72 11.34 21.54
C ASP A 82 -6.81 10.37 20.75
N LEU A 83 -5.64 10.87 20.32
CA LEU A 83 -4.62 10.05 19.67
C LEU A 83 -4.14 8.91 20.58
N GLN A 84 -3.88 9.21 21.86
CA GLN A 84 -3.44 8.20 22.82
C GLN A 84 -4.50 7.10 23.01
N ILE A 85 -5.78 7.47 23.09
CA ILE A 85 -6.90 6.53 23.21
C ILE A 85 -6.95 5.65 21.95
N GLY A 86 -7.01 6.24 20.76
CA GLY A 86 -7.10 5.49 19.51
C GLY A 86 -5.93 4.53 19.29
N LEU A 87 -4.70 4.96 19.63
CA LEU A 87 -3.52 4.10 19.57
C LEU A 87 -3.60 2.94 20.58
N SER A 88 -4.12 3.18 21.79
CA SER A 88 -4.24 2.14 22.83
C SER A 88 -5.33 1.12 22.55
N GLU A 89 -6.39 1.52 21.83
CA GLU A 89 -7.52 0.65 21.49
C GLU A 89 -7.24 -0.20 20.25
N SER A 90 -6.42 0.31 19.33
CA SER A 90 -6.09 -0.35 18.07
C SER A 90 -5.29 -1.64 18.28
N ASN A 91 -5.81 -2.75 17.72
CA ASN A 91 -5.16 -4.05 17.76
C ASN A 91 -3.78 -4.06 17.08
N TYR A 92 -3.55 -3.15 16.12
CA TYR A 92 -2.27 -3.05 15.40
C TYR A 92 -1.10 -2.62 16.31
N PHE A 93 -1.38 -1.77 17.32
CA PHE A 93 -0.38 -1.23 18.25
C PHE A 93 -0.34 -1.97 19.59
N LYS A 94 -1.20 -2.98 19.79
CA LYS A 94 -1.27 -3.78 21.02
C LYS A 94 -0.16 -4.83 21.15
N ASN A 95 0.56 -5.17 20.07
CA ASN A 95 1.73 -6.07 20.07
C ASN A 95 2.71 -5.76 18.93
#